data_AF-A0A941EJU7-F1
#
_entry.id   AF-A0A941EJU7-F1
#
_cell.length_a   1.000
_cell.length_b   1.000
_cell.length_c   1.000
_cell.angle_alpha   90.00
_cell.angle_beta   90.00
_cell.angle_gamma   90.00
#
_symmetry.space_group_name_H-M   'P 1'
#
loop_
_entity.id
_entity.type
_entity.pdbx_description
1 polymer ?
#
loop_
_entity_poly.entity_id
_entity_poly.type
_entity_poly.pdbx_seq_one_letter_code
_entity_poly.pdbx_strand_id
1 'polypeptide(L)'
;MADGEEQRKLATALKDTIGGVAKDSSGKMAEFHEDTASIGEETSQALVDKDAGLAGDVTALHPDDAAPTVPKPTSAEADTASSTAAEDAASKEAADKAAAEEAARKAEKAAVPKRVAELRNQGHGPARHLDASDKQLEERLGKPVLQGNPPRTQLNSDGYVVSSKKIDPARPGAGGLADTDPLKYKDMYKTNAAGNPMNHSCGQYSTAFGDPESMVKADAAARAGIPAGAAGRQVVTVDAGTAIGADGVSGLRGKYIDPANPMTGTQVNYKDVNFGGAKITAVYDQDPASGDWNLTTIYPEPDKAVNP
;
A
#
# COMPACT_ATOMS: atom_id res chain seq x y z
N MET A 1 -33.67 13.11 19.78
CA MET A 1 -33.08 12.14 20.72
C MET A 1 -33.85 10.85 20.51
N ALA A 2 -33.19 9.80 19.99
CA ALA A 2 -33.87 8.53 19.74
C ALA A 2 -34.26 7.89 21.09
N ASP A 3 -35.52 7.46 21.16
CA ASP A 3 -36.14 6.78 22.29
C ASP A 3 -35.35 5.50 22.63
N GLY A 4 -35.11 5.28 23.94
CA GLY A 4 -34.39 4.10 24.44
C GLY A 4 -35.04 2.76 24.07
N GLU A 5 -36.28 2.75 23.60
CA GLU A 5 -36.95 1.56 23.06
C GLU A 5 -36.38 1.14 21.68
N GLU A 6 -35.95 2.10 20.86
CA GLU A 6 -35.38 1.83 19.53
C GLU A 6 -33.97 1.23 19.64
N GLN A 7 -33.19 1.69 20.61
CA GLN A 7 -31.88 1.12 20.93
C GLN A 7 -31.97 -0.30 21.50
N ARG A 8 -33.03 -0.62 22.26
CA ARG A 8 -33.26 -2.01 22.72
C ARG A 8 -33.65 -2.94 21.59
N LYS A 9 -34.50 -2.51 20.65
CA LYS A 9 -34.86 -3.32 19.46
C LYS A 9 -33.64 -3.60 18.58
N LEU A 10 -32.76 -2.62 18.41
CA LEU A 10 -31.48 -2.79 17.70
C LEU A 10 -30.53 -3.76 18.43
N ALA A 11 -30.44 -3.68 19.76
CA ALA A 11 -29.60 -4.60 20.54
C ALA A 11 -30.12 -6.05 20.52
N THR A 12 -31.44 -6.26 20.51
CA THR A 12 -32.04 -7.60 20.39
C THR A 12 -31.84 -8.18 18.99
N ALA A 13 -32.03 -7.37 17.93
CA ALA A 13 -31.78 -7.80 16.55
C ALA A 13 -30.31 -8.17 16.29
N LEU A 14 -29.37 -7.47 16.92
CA LEU A 14 -27.94 -7.79 16.81
C LEU A 14 -27.59 -9.12 17.52
N LYS A 15 -28.27 -9.41 18.63
CA LYS A 15 -28.05 -10.64 19.40
C LYS A 15 -28.55 -11.89 18.67
N ASP A 16 -29.67 -11.77 17.96
CA ASP A 16 -30.21 -12.87 17.15
C ASP A 16 -29.40 -13.12 15.86
N THR A 17 -28.68 -12.11 15.36
CA THR A 17 -27.80 -12.24 14.19
C THR A 17 -26.49 -12.97 14.52
N ILE A 18 -26.01 -12.86 15.77
CA ILE A 18 -24.77 -13.50 16.22
C ILE A 18 -25.00 -14.96 16.66
N GLY A 19 -26.25 -15.36 16.96
CA GLY A 19 -26.62 -16.73 17.35
C GLY A 19 -26.95 -17.69 16.20
N GLY A 20 -26.59 -17.37 14.96
CA GLY A 20 -26.90 -18.19 13.78
C GLY A 20 -26.09 -19.49 13.75
N VAL A 21 -26.65 -20.57 14.31
CA VAL A 21 -26.14 -21.94 14.18
C VAL A 21 -26.17 -22.36 12.71
N ALA A 22 -25.02 -22.33 12.04
CA ALA A 22 -24.86 -22.89 10.70
C ALA A 22 -24.78 -24.41 10.78
N LYS A 23 -25.82 -25.10 10.28
CA LYS A 23 -25.77 -26.54 10.00
C LYS A 23 -25.12 -26.74 8.64
N ASP A 24 -24.16 -27.64 8.55
CA ASP A 24 -23.67 -28.10 7.25
C ASP A 24 -24.75 -28.88 6.49
N SER A 25 -24.53 -29.17 5.21
CA SER A 25 -25.45 -29.91 4.34
C SER A 25 -25.69 -31.37 4.78
N SER A 26 -25.08 -31.83 5.88
CA SER A 26 -25.27 -33.16 6.46
C SER A 26 -26.06 -33.16 7.77
N GLY A 27 -26.40 -31.97 8.31
CA GLY A 27 -27.25 -31.83 9.49
C GLY A 27 -26.56 -32.17 10.82
N LYS A 28 -25.23 -32.28 10.86
CA LYS A 28 -24.47 -32.49 12.11
C LYS A 28 -24.07 -31.16 12.76
N MET A 29 -24.27 -31.07 14.07
CA MET A 29 -23.82 -29.95 14.91
C MET A 29 -22.34 -30.16 15.23
N ALA A 30 -21.48 -29.22 14.85
CA ALA A 30 -20.09 -29.19 15.31
C ALA A 30 -20.04 -28.51 16.68
N GLU A 31 -19.63 -29.25 17.72
CA GLU A 31 -19.27 -28.66 19.02
C GLU A 31 -17.98 -27.86 18.85
N PHE A 32 -18.08 -26.53 19.01
CA PHE A 32 -16.94 -25.66 19.19
C PHE A 32 -16.66 -25.54 20.69
N HIS A 33 -15.51 -26.06 21.13
CA HIS A 33 -14.96 -25.73 22.44
C HIS A 33 -14.35 -24.32 22.36
N GLU A 34 -14.97 -23.37 23.08
CA GLU A 34 -14.43 -22.03 23.31
C GLU A 34 -13.23 -22.09 24.25
N ASP A 35 -12.10 -21.55 23.80
CA ASP A 35 -10.91 -21.30 24.63
C ASP A 35 -10.32 -19.94 24.24
N THR A 36 -11.12 -18.87 24.39
CA THR A 36 -10.76 -17.50 23.97
C THR A 36 -10.78 -16.48 25.11
N ALA A 37 -10.63 -16.91 26.37
CA ALA A 37 -10.63 -16.00 27.52
C ALA A 37 -9.24 -15.43 27.91
N SER A 38 -8.13 -15.85 27.31
CA SER A 38 -6.77 -15.49 27.81
C SER A 38 -6.03 -14.40 27.02
N ILE A 39 -6.54 -13.93 25.87
CA ILE A 39 -5.76 -13.03 24.99
C ILE A 39 -6.03 -11.53 25.28
N GLY A 40 -7.00 -11.21 26.15
CA GLY A 40 -7.41 -9.82 26.42
C GLY A 40 -6.71 -9.09 27.58
N GLU A 41 -6.02 -9.81 28.48
CA GLU A 41 -5.45 -9.20 29.69
C GLU A 41 -3.94 -8.86 29.58
N GLU A 42 -3.16 -9.56 28.76
CA GLU A 42 -1.70 -9.32 28.68
C GLU A 42 -1.32 -8.02 27.93
N THR A 43 -2.17 -7.52 27.02
CA THR A 43 -1.87 -6.30 26.26
C THR A 43 -2.16 -4.99 27.01
N SER A 44 -2.93 -5.04 28.10
CA SER A 44 -3.32 -3.84 28.85
C SER A 44 -2.32 -3.47 29.95
N GLN A 45 -1.58 -4.44 30.50
CA GLN A 45 -0.59 -4.20 31.55
C GLN A 45 0.75 -3.66 30.99
N ALA A 46 1.15 -4.09 29.79
CA ALA A 46 2.41 -3.69 29.16
C ALA A 46 2.46 -2.22 28.68
N LEU A 47 1.29 -1.56 28.55
CA LEU A 47 1.19 -0.15 28.16
C LEU A 47 1.20 0.82 29.36
N VAL A 48 0.94 0.35 30.58
CA VAL A 48 0.96 1.19 31.79
C VAL A 48 2.37 1.28 32.40
N ASP A 49 3.19 0.24 32.27
CA ASP A 49 4.53 0.20 32.87
C ASP A 49 5.60 0.97 32.06
N LYS A 50 5.30 1.39 30.84
CA LYS A 50 6.27 2.08 29.96
C LYS A 50 6.36 3.59 30.20
N ASP A 51 5.35 4.19 30.83
CA ASP A 51 5.31 5.63 31.13
C ASP A 51 5.82 5.98 32.55
N ALA A 52 6.04 4.99 33.42
CA ALA A 52 6.56 5.20 34.77
C ALA A 52 8.11 5.26 34.86
N GLY A 53 8.83 5.00 33.77
CA GLY A 53 10.29 4.87 33.74
C GLY A 53 11.09 6.12 33.33
N LEU A 54 10.43 7.25 33.07
CA LEU A 54 11.10 8.48 32.57
C LEU A 54 11.14 9.64 33.58
N ALA A 55 10.80 9.39 34.85
CA ALA A 55 10.83 10.40 35.89
C ALA A 55 11.54 9.88 37.14
N GLY A 56 12.85 10.11 37.20
CA GLY A 56 13.63 9.99 38.42
C GLY A 56 14.95 9.27 38.20
N ASP A 57 16.04 10.03 38.14
CA ASP A 57 17.15 9.90 39.10
C ASP A 57 18.35 10.74 38.62
N VAL A 58 18.43 12.01 39.05
CA VAL A 58 19.68 12.77 39.02
C VAL A 58 19.75 13.67 40.27
N THR A 59 19.77 13.04 41.44
CA THR A 59 20.15 13.69 42.69
C THR A 59 21.09 12.79 43.47
N ALA A 60 22.40 12.95 43.25
CA ALA A 60 23.44 12.83 44.27
C ALA A 60 24.84 12.80 43.62
N LEU A 61 25.53 13.93 43.56
CA LEU A 61 26.98 13.96 43.78
C LEU A 61 27.34 15.23 44.56
N HIS A 62 28.12 15.00 45.61
CA HIS A 62 28.39 15.86 46.77
C HIS A 62 29.34 17.05 46.45
N PRO A 63 29.46 18.01 47.40
CA PRO A 63 30.19 19.26 47.25
C PRO A 63 31.67 19.13 47.69
N ASP A 64 32.37 20.22 47.39
CA ASP A 64 33.68 20.65 47.88
C ASP A 64 34.91 20.44 46.99
N ASP A 65 35.52 21.61 46.74
CA ASP A 65 36.93 21.95 46.68
C ASP A 65 37.56 22.44 45.36
N ALA A 66 38.31 23.54 45.54
CA ALA A 66 39.19 24.25 44.63
C ALA A 66 38.55 25.24 43.61
N ALA A 67 38.39 26.48 44.09
CA ALA A 67 38.23 27.68 43.27
C ALA A 67 39.41 27.90 42.30
N PRO A 68 39.14 28.25 41.04
CA PRO A 68 40.07 29.01 40.21
C PRO A 68 39.64 30.48 40.14
N THR A 69 40.64 31.33 40.35
CA THR A 69 40.67 32.79 40.23
C THR A 69 39.88 33.35 39.05
N VAL A 70 39.02 34.32 39.34
CA VAL A 70 38.30 35.19 38.40
C VAL A 70 39.29 36.12 37.68
N PRO A 71 39.43 36.06 36.34
CA PRO A 71 39.95 37.18 35.58
C PRO A 71 38.84 38.21 35.39
N LYS A 72 39.12 39.42 35.85
CA LYS A 72 38.39 40.68 35.69
C LYS A 72 37.95 40.87 34.21
N PRO A 73 36.66 41.10 33.90
CA PRO A 73 36.24 41.42 32.55
C PRO A 73 36.74 42.83 32.21
N THR A 74 37.70 42.91 31.30
CA THR A 74 38.04 44.14 30.59
C THR A 74 36.92 44.44 29.62
N SER A 75 36.30 45.61 29.82
CA SER A 75 35.38 46.26 28.89
C SER A 75 36.03 46.36 27.50
N ALA A 76 35.57 45.54 26.56
CA ALA A 76 35.86 45.71 25.14
C ALA A 76 34.73 45.05 24.33
N GLU A 77 34.23 45.81 23.36
CA GLU A 77 33.50 45.33 22.18
C GLU A 77 32.04 44.90 22.40
N ALA A 78 31.22 45.91 22.71
CA ALA A 78 29.91 46.01 22.06
C ALA A 78 30.14 46.43 20.60
N ASP A 79 30.51 45.48 19.74
CA ASP A 79 30.60 45.71 18.31
C ASP A 79 29.45 45.03 17.58
N THR A 80 28.53 45.89 17.13
CA THR A 80 27.77 45.75 15.88
C THR A 80 27.10 44.40 15.61
N ALA A 81 26.05 44.10 16.39
CA ALA A 81 24.87 43.45 15.84
C ALA A 81 24.17 44.42 14.86
N SER A 82 24.72 44.54 13.64
CA SER A 82 24.03 45.15 12.50
C SER A 82 23.61 44.04 11.56
N SER A 83 22.65 43.19 11.97
CA SER A 83 21.85 42.51 10.95
C SER A 83 21.18 43.62 10.15
N THR A 84 21.52 43.70 8.88
CA THR A 84 20.88 44.71 8.04
C THR A 84 19.42 44.31 7.88
N ALA A 85 18.50 45.28 7.81
CA ALA A 85 17.08 45.00 7.58
C ALA A 85 16.83 44.13 6.32
N ALA A 86 17.81 44.07 5.40
CA ALA A 86 17.85 43.18 4.25
C ALA A 86 18.08 41.69 4.61
N GLU A 87 18.93 41.39 5.59
CA GLU A 87 19.18 40.01 6.07
C GLU A 87 18.01 39.48 6.89
N ASP A 88 17.38 40.33 7.70
CA ASP A 88 16.15 39.98 8.42
C ASP A 88 14.96 39.75 7.45
N ALA A 89 14.88 40.54 6.37
CA ALA A 89 13.87 40.35 5.32
C ALA A 89 14.10 39.05 4.54
N ALA A 90 15.34 38.73 4.15
CA ALA A 90 15.68 37.49 3.44
C ALA A 90 15.41 36.24 4.31
N SER A 91 15.72 36.33 5.61
CA SER A 91 15.46 35.25 6.57
C SER A 91 13.96 35.02 6.76
N LYS A 92 13.16 36.10 6.80
CA LYS A 92 11.71 36.01 6.86
C LYS A 92 11.10 35.40 5.59
N GLU A 93 11.57 35.80 4.41
CA GLU A 93 11.10 35.24 3.14
C GLU A 93 11.41 33.74 3.03
N ALA A 94 12.60 33.31 3.45
CA ALA A 94 12.97 31.89 3.49
C ALA A 94 12.08 31.10 4.48
N ALA A 95 11.78 31.66 5.65
CA ALA A 95 10.90 31.04 6.63
C ALA A 95 9.45 30.94 6.13
N ASP A 96 8.92 32.02 5.52
CA ASP A 96 7.58 32.04 4.94
C ASP A 96 7.45 31.01 3.80
N LYS A 97 8.49 30.89 2.96
CA LYS A 97 8.56 29.87 1.90
C LYS A 97 8.57 28.45 2.47
N ALA A 98 9.41 28.18 3.48
CA ALA A 98 9.47 26.86 4.11
C ALA A 98 8.13 26.48 4.77
N ALA A 99 7.48 27.43 5.45
CA ALA A 99 6.16 27.23 6.04
C ALA A 99 5.08 26.97 4.98
N ALA A 100 5.12 27.67 3.84
CA ALA A 100 4.21 27.44 2.73
C ALA A 100 4.41 26.05 2.10
N GLU A 101 5.66 25.61 1.91
CA GLU A 101 6.00 24.28 1.40
C GLU A 101 5.56 23.17 2.37
N GLU A 102 5.74 23.37 3.68
CA GLU A 102 5.27 22.42 4.69
C GLU A 102 3.73 22.34 4.71
N ALA A 103 3.05 23.49 4.66
CA ALA A 103 1.60 23.54 4.59
C ALA A 103 1.06 22.84 3.34
N ALA A 104 1.71 23.04 2.18
CA ALA A 104 1.38 22.36 0.93
C ALA A 104 1.57 20.84 1.05
N ARG A 105 2.70 20.38 1.59
CA ARG A 105 2.97 18.94 1.82
C ARG A 105 1.95 18.31 2.77
N LYS A 106 1.56 19.03 3.82
CA LYS A 106 0.53 18.57 4.77
C LYS A 106 -0.83 18.47 4.10
N ALA A 107 -1.20 19.43 3.25
CA ALA A 107 -2.43 19.41 2.49
C ALA A 107 -2.46 18.26 1.48
N GLU A 108 -1.36 18.02 0.76
CA GLU A 108 -1.20 16.88 -0.15
C GLU A 108 -1.39 15.56 0.58
N LYS A 109 -0.68 15.36 1.70
CA LYS A 109 -0.80 14.15 2.53
C LYS A 109 -2.22 13.94 3.05
N ALA A 110 -2.92 15.01 3.41
CA ALA A 110 -4.32 14.95 3.84
C ALA A 110 -5.29 14.59 2.69
N ALA A 111 -4.94 14.89 1.44
CA ALA A 111 -5.75 14.56 0.27
C ALA A 111 -5.58 13.09 -0.18
N VAL A 112 -4.45 12.45 0.12
CA VAL A 112 -4.14 11.07 -0.31
C VAL A 112 -5.26 10.07 0.04
N PRO A 113 -5.77 9.97 1.29
CA PRO A 113 -6.80 8.99 1.63
C PRO A 113 -8.10 9.17 0.82
N LYS A 114 -8.51 10.44 0.60
CA LYS A 114 -9.68 10.76 -0.22
C LYS A 114 -9.46 10.30 -1.66
N ARG A 115 -8.28 10.59 -2.22
CA ARG A 115 -7.96 10.17 -3.59
C ARG A 115 -7.94 8.66 -3.73
N VAL A 116 -7.36 7.93 -2.78
CA VAL A 116 -7.36 6.46 -2.79
C VAL A 116 -8.78 5.90 -2.73
N ALA A 117 -9.65 6.49 -1.90
CA ALA A 117 -11.06 6.10 -1.84
C ALA A 117 -11.79 6.35 -3.19
N GLU A 118 -11.52 7.47 -3.86
CA GLU A 118 -12.02 7.72 -5.22
C GLU A 118 -11.51 6.67 -6.21
N LEU A 119 -10.22 6.33 -6.18
CA LEU A 119 -9.64 5.31 -7.06
C LEU A 119 -10.26 3.93 -6.82
N ARG A 120 -10.59 3.58 -5.57
CA ARG A 120 -11.29 2.32 -5.25
C ARG A 120 -12.68 2.24 -5.89
N ASN A 121 -13.32 3.37 -6.17
CA ASN A 121 -14.63 3.41 -6.83
C ASN A 121 -14.54 3.41 -8.37
N GLN A 122 -13.35 3.66 -8.94
CA GLN A 122 -13.15 3.73 -10.39
C GLN A 122 -12.79 2.37 -11.00
N GLY A 123 -12.08 1.53 -10.26
CA GLY A 123 -11.59 0.23 -10.73
C GLY A 123 -10.82 -0.52 -9.64
N HIS A 124 -9.99 -1.49 -10.04
CA HIS A 124 -9.33 -2.40 -9.12
C HIS A 124 -7.86 -2.07 -8.87
N GLY A 125 -7.40 -0.89 -9.32
CA GLY A 125 -6.04 -0.42 -9.09
C GLY A 125 -5.61 -0.61 -7.63
N PRO A 126 -6.32 -0.01 -6.64
CA PRO A 126 -5.88 -0.10 -5.25
C PRO A 126 -5.94 -1.53 -4.70
N ALA A 127 -7.05 -2.25 -4.92
CA ALA A 127 -7.22 -3.60 -4.40
C ALA A 127 -6.15 -4.59 -4.91
N ARG A 128 -5.65 -4.40 -6.15
CA ARG A 128 -4.65 -5.30 -6.76
C ARG A 128 -3.22 -4.86 -6.58
N HIS A 129 -2.98 -3.57 -6.46
CA HIS A 129 -1.65 -2.99 -6.58
C HIS A 129 -1.29 -2.04 -5.43
N LEU A 130 -2.15 -1.84 -4.44
CA LEU A 130 -1.81 -1.12 -3.21
C LEU A 130 -2.05 -2.02 -2.00
N ASP A 131 -3.25 -2.58 -1.91
CA ASP A 131 -3.73 -3.32 -0.74
C ASP A 131 -3.27 -4.79 -0.73
N ALA A 132 -2.61 -5.25 -1.81
CA ALA A 132 -2.15 -6.64 -1.92
C ALA A 132 -0.99 -6.94 -0.95
N SER A 133 -1.18 -7.93 -0.09
CA SER A 133 -0.13 -8.52 0.74
C SER A 133 0.87 -9.33 -0.10
N ASP A 134 2.08 -9.56 0.41
CA ASP A 134 3.11 -10.33 -0.30
C ASP A 134 2.65 -11.76 -0.60
N LYS A 135 1.90 -12.38 0.31
CA LYS A 135 1.28 -13.69 0.07
C LYS A 135 0.31 -13.66 -1.11
N GLN A 136 -0.53 -12.62 -1.21
CA GLN A 136 -1.42 -12.47 -2.37
C GLN A 136 -0.62 -12.21 -3.65
N LEU A 137 0.52 -11.51 -3.58
CA LEU A 137 1.40 -11.31 -4.74
C LEU A 137 1.97 -12.64 -5.23
N GLU A 138 2.39 -13.53 -4.33
CA GLU A 138 2.85 -14.89 -4.64
C GLU A 138 1.71 -15.76 -5.22
N GLU A 139 0.55 -15.78 -4.58
CA GLU A 139 -0.63 -16.51 -5.06
C GLU A 139 -1.08 -16.05 -6.46
N ARG A 140 -0.90 -14.76 -6.78
CA ARG A 140 -1.18 -14.20 -8.10
C ARG A 140 -0.29 -14.76 -9.20
N LEU A 141 0.93 -15.18 -8.88
CA LEU A 141 1.83 -15.85 -9.83
C LEU A 141 1.42 -17.30 -10.13
N GLY A 142 0.66 -17.93 -9.24
CA GLY A 142 0.15 -19.28 -9.41
C GLY A 142 1.22 -20.37 -9.28
N LYS A 143 1.04 -21.49 -9.99
CA LYS A 143 1.93 -22.66 -9.93
C LYS A 143 2.63 -22.91 -11.27
N PRO A 144 3.94 -23.23 -11.27
CA PRO A 144 4.66 -23.64 -12.47
C PRO A 144 3.94 -24.75 -13.24
N VAL A 145 3.89 -24.64 -14.56
CA VAL A 145 3.45 -25.72 -15.44
C VAL A 145 4.60 -26.69 -15.62
N LEU A 146 4.36 -27.97 -15.32
CA LEU A 146 5.34 -29.04 -15.46
C LEU A 146 5.02 -29.88 -16.71
N GLN A 147 6.03 -30.20 -17.51
CA GLN A 147 5.91 -30.99 -18.73
C GLN A 147 7.01 -32.05 -18.81
N GLY A 148 6.72 -33.18 -19.47
CA GLY A 148 7.70 -34.25 -19.75
C GLY A 148 7.82 -35.30 -18.64
N ASN A 149 8.71 -36.27 -18.86
CA ASN A 149 9.07 -37.31 -17.90
C ASN A 149 10.61 -37.49 -17.88
N PRO A 150 11.33 -37.09 -16.81
CA PRO A 150 10.79 -36.53 -15.58
C PRO A 150 10.17 -35.14 -15.77
N PRO A 151 9.21 -34.72 -14.91
CA PRO A 151 8.56 -33.42 -15.02
C PRO A 151 9.57 -32.28 -14.91
N ARG A 152 9.51 -31.32 -15.84
CA ARG A 152 10.32 -30.10 -15.84
C ARG A 152 9.43 -28.88 -15.99
N THR A 153 9.81 -27.79 -15.32
CA THR A 153 9.12 -26.51 -15.47
C THR A 153 9.26 -25.99 -16.90
N GLN A 154 8.15 -25.53 -17.46
CA GLN A 154 8.14 -24.87 -18.75
C GLN A 154 8.54 -23.40 -18.62
N LEU A 155 9.43 -22.93 -19.48
CA LEU A 155 9.75 -21.51 -19.65
C LEU A 155 9.10 -20.96 -20.93
N ASN A 156 8.74 -19.68 -20.94
CA ASN A 156 8.32 -18.98 -22.15
C ASN A 156 9.53 -18.50 -22.97
N SER A 157 9.29 -17.86 -24.11
CA SER A 157 10.33 -17.31 -25.00
C SER A 157 11.23 -16.28 -24.32
N ASP A 158 10.73 -15.63 -23.27
CA ASP A 158 11.43 -14.57 -22.53
C ASP A 158 12.25 -15.15 -21.36
N GLY A 159 12.26 -16.48 -21.16
CA GLY A 159 13.00 -17.14 -20.09
C GLY A 159 12.25 -17.29 -18.77
N TYR A 160 11.02 -16.79 -18.65
CA TYR A 160 10.25 -16.87 -17.41
C TYR A 160 9.41 -18.13 -17.33
N VAL A 161 9.14 -18.56 -16.10
CA VAL A 161 8.27 -19.70 -15.80
C VAL A 161 6.86 -19.48 -16.32
N VAL A 162 6.38 -20.43 -17.12
CA VAL A 162 4.96 -20.54 -17.46
C VAL A 162 4.22 -21.08 -16.24
N SER A 163 3.19 -20.37 -15.80
CA SER A 163 2.41 -20.76 -14.62
C SER A 163 0.90 -20.79 -14.89
N SER A 164 0.20 -21.53 -14.04
CA SER A 164 -1.25 -21.75 -14.08
C SER A 164 -1.87 -21.50 -12.71
N LYS A 165 -3.20 -21.55 -12.60
CA LYS A 165 -3.93 -21.38 -11.32
C LYS A 165 -3.60 -20.07 -10.60
N LYS A 166 -3.39 -19.00 -11.37
CA LYS A 166 -3.17 -17.64 -10.87
C LYS A 166 -4.41 -17.12 -10.13
N ILE A 167 -4.19 -16.43 -9.02
CA ILE A 167 -5.24 -15.90 -8.15
C ILE A 167 -5.26 -14.37 -8.21
N ASP A 168 -6.40 -13.76 -8.52
CA ASP A 168 -6.55 -12.30 -8.46
C ASP A 168 -6.60 -11.84 -6.99
N PRO A 169 -5.72 -10.92 -6.53
CA PRO A 169 -5.79 -10.36 -5.17
C PRO A 169 -7.11 -9.67 -4.84
N ALA A 170 -7.81 -9.16 -5.85
CA ALA A 170 -9.10 -8.47 -5.67
C ALA A 170 -10.30 -9.42 -5.57
N ARG A 171 -10.11 -10.76 -5.56
CA ARG A 171 -11.24 -11.69 -5.40
C ARG A 171 -11.82 -11.65 -3.98
N PRO A 172 -13.13 -11.90 -3.81
CA PRO A 172 -13.72 -12.05 -2.49
C PRO A 172 -13.10 -13.19 -1.67
N GLY A 173 -12.98 -12.97 -0.36
CA GLY A 173 -12.35 -13.91 0.56
C GLY A 173 -10.82 -13.98 0.48
N ALA A 174 -10.18 -13.30 -0.48
CA ALA A 174 -8.73 -13.12 -0.51
C ALA A 174 -8.25 -11.85 0.19
N GLY A 175 -9.15 -11.09 0.83
CA GLY A 175 -8.83 -9.84 1.53
C GLY A 175 -9.02 -8.56 0.70
N GLY A 176 -9.45 -8.65 -0.56
CA GLY A 176 -9.50 -7.51 -1.48
C GLY A 176 -10.84 -6.76 -1.57
N LEU A 177 -11.97 -7.47 -1.73
CA LEU A 177 -13.30 -6.86 -1.89
C LEU A 177 -14.38 -7.75 -1.24
N ALA A 178 -15.45 -7.14 -0.72
CA ALA A 178 -16.60 -7.88 -0.21
C ALA A 178 -17.32 -8.61 -1.36
N ASP A 179 -17.97 -9.74 -1.06
CA ASP A 179 -18.69 -10.54 -2.07
C ASP A 179 -19.84 -9.78 -2.77
N THR A 180 -20.30 -8.69 -2.16
CA THR A 180 -21.39 -7.81 -2.58
C THR A 180 -20.94 -6.64 -3.45
N ASP A 181 -19.63 -6.46 -3.69
CA ASP A 181 -19.14 -5.30 -4.43
C ASP A 181 -19.45 -5.44 -5.93
N PRO A 182 -20.22 -4.52 -6.55
CA PRO A 182 -20.52 -4.57 -7.98
C PRO A 182 -19.27 -4.43 -8.88
N LEU A 183 -18.16 -3.90 -8.35
CA LEU A 183 -16.88 -3.87 -9.06
C LEU A 183 -16.30 -5.27 -9.24
N LYS A 184 -16.66 -6.27 -8.42
CA LYS A 184 -16.17 -7.67 -8.48
C LYS A 184 -16.04 -8.27 -9.88
N TYR A 185 -16.90 -7.86 -10.82
CA TYR A 185 -16.94 -8.37 -12.19
C TYR A 185 -16.52 -7.35 -13.26
N LYS A 186 -16.33 -6.07 -12.91
CA LYS A 186 -16.09 -4.98 -13.87
C LYS A 186 -14.70 -5.07 -14.54
N ASP A 187 -13.74 -5.75 -13.89
CA ASP A 187 -12.38 -5.97 -14.38
C ASP A 187 -12.10 -7.35 -14.96
N MET A 188 -13.13 -8.13 -15.28
CA MET A 188 -12.95 -9.34 -16.08
C MET A 188 -12.74 -8.96 -17.55
N TYR A 189 -11.65 -8.23 -17.82
CA TYR A 189 -11.28 -7.66 -19.13
C TYR A 189 -11.12 -8.68 -20.25
N LYS A 190 -11.02 -9.95 -19.87
CA LYS A 190 -10.97 -11.05 -20.82
C LYS A 190 -12.21 -11.88 -20.58
N THR A 191 -13.06 -11.95 -21.58
CA THR A 191 -13.99 -13.06 -21.68
C THR A 191 -13.32 -14.15 -22.52
N ASN A 192 -13.59 -15.41 -22.21
CA ASN A 192 -13.17 -16.50 -23.08
C ASN A 192 -13.98 -16.46 -24.39
N ALA A 193 -13.65 -17.34 -25.34
CA ALA A 193 -14.36 -17.40 -26.63
C ALA A 193 -15.89 -17.63 -26.49
N ALA A 194 -16.35 -18.13 -25.35
CA ALA A 194 -17.76 -18.33 -25.03
C ALA A 194 -18.40 -17.14 -24.28
N GLY A 195 -17.72 -15.99 -24.20
CA GLY A 195 -18.22 -14.79 -23.52
C GLY A 195 -18.16 -14.88 -21.99
N ASN A 196 -17.64 -15.97 -21.42
CA ASN A 196 -17.56 -16.10 -19.97
C ASN A 196 -16.39 -15.27 -19.44
N PRO A 197 -16.60 -14.54 -18.35
CA PRO A 197 -15.53 -13.81 -17.70
C PRO A 197 -14.34 -14.73 -17.34
N MET A 198 -13.12 -14.33 -17.70
CA MET A 198 -11.89 -15.02 -17.31
C MET A 198 -11.31 -14.39 -16.04
N ASN A 199 -10.66 -15.23 -15.23
CA ASN A 199 -9.90 -14.76 -14.09
C ASN A 199 -8.83 -13.76 -14.56
N HIS A 200 -8.81 -12.58 -13.93
CA HIS A 200 -7.73 -11.63 -14.10
C HIS A 200 -6.42 -12.27 -13.63
N SER A 201 -5.38 -12.22 -14.46
CA SER A 201 -4.08 -12.83 -14.18
C SER A 201 -2.98 -11.80 -14.31
N CYS A 202 -1.98 -11.83 -13.44
CA CYS A 202 -0.74 -11.09 -13.69
C CYS A 202 0.07 -11.73 -14.82
N GLY A 203 1.03 -10.97 -15.35
CA GLY A 203 2.04 -11.46 -16.27
C GLY A 203 3.11 -12.31 -15.57
N GLN A 204 4.37 -12.03 -15.88
CA GLN A 204 5.53 -12.71 -15.27
C GLN A 204 5.82 -12.17 -13.85
N TYR A 205 5.44 -10.92 -13.59
CA TYR A 205 5.58 -10.25 -12.30
C TYR A 205 4.22 -10.04 -11.63
N SER A 206 4.23 -10.06 -10.30
CA SER A 206 3.13 -9.62 -9.45
C SER A 206 3.63 -8.44 -8.62
N THR A 207 3.15 -7.24 -8.92
CA THR A 207 3.70 -5.98 -8.40
C THR A 207 2.65 -5.15 -7.66
N ALA A 208 3.12 -4.33 -6.71
CA ALA A 208 2.32 -3.39 -5.95
C ALA A 208 3.16 -2.17 -5.54
N PHE A 209 2.47 -1.07 -5.26
CA PHE A 209 2.98 0.06 -4.53
C PHE A 209 3.20 -0.31 -3.05
N GLY A 210 4.20 0.33 -2.43
CA GLY A 210 4.45 0.21 -0.99
C GLY A 210 3.52 1.05 -0.15
N ASP A 211 3.06 2.17 -0.70
CA ASP A 211 2.31 3.16 0.04
C ASP A 211 1.28 3.88 -0.86
N PRO A 212 0.24 4.49 -0.24
CA PRO A 212 -0.81 5.15 -1.00
C PRO A 212 -0.39 6.45 -1.69
N GLU A 213 0.63 7.15 -1.17
CA GLU A 213 1.11 8.42 -1.73
C GLU A 213 1.78 8.20 -3.09
N SER A 214 2.65 7.18 -3.19
CA SER A 214 3.26 6.74 -4.44
C SER A 214 2.21 6.39 -5.49
N MET A 215 1.16 5.65 -5.13
CA MET A 215 0.10 5.30 -6.08
C MET A 215 -0.65 6.55 -6.58
N VAL A 216 -0.97 7.50 -5.70
CA VAL A 216 -1.66 8.75 -6.06
C VAL A 216 -0.80 9.62 -6.97
N LYS A 217 0.50 9.76 -6.65
CA LYS A 217 1.47 10.48 -7.49
C LYS A 217 1.59 9.85 -8.87
N ALA A 218 1.65 8.52 -8.94
CA ALA A 218 1.68 7.80 -10.19
C ALA A 218 0.41 7.99 -11.03
N ASP A 219 -0.79 7.93 -10.42
CA ASP A 219 -2.04 8.25 -11.12
C ASP A 219 -2.05 9.69 -11.64
N ALA A 220 -1.61 10.66 -10.84
CA ALA A 220 -1.56 12.06 -11.27
C ALA A 220 -0.61 12.25 -12.47
N ALA A 221 0.59 11.66 -12.41
CA ALA A 221 1.58 11.72 -13.48
C ALA A 221 1.07 11.05 -14.77
N ALA A 222 0.50 9.85 -14.67
CA ALA A 222 -0.04 9.14 -15.82
C ALA A 222 -1.26 9.84 -16.43
N ARG A 223 -2.16 10.38 -15.60
CA ARG A 223 -3.32 11.13 -16.06
C ARG A 223 -2.94 12.41 -16.80
N ALA A 224 -1.88 13.10 -16.37
CA ALA A 224 -1.33 14.26 -17.08
C ALA A 224 -0.75 13.89 -18.46
N GLY A 225 -0.41 12.61 -18.68
CA GLY A 225 0.07 12.09 -19.96
C GLY A 225 -1.03 11.71 -20.96
N ILE A 226 -2.31 11.78 -20.58
CA ILE A 226 -3.42 11.49 -21.50
C ILE A 226 -3.55 12.64 -22.52
N PRO A 227 -3.46 12.38 -23.84
CA PRO A 227 -3.57 13.44 -24.84
C PRO A 227 -4.91 14.17 -24.78
N ALA A 228 -4.89 15.48 -24.97
CA ALA A 228 -6.10 16.27 -25.09
C ALA A 228 -6.96 15.78 -26.27
N GLY A 229 -8.24 15.52 -26.03
CA GLY A 229 -9.16 14.98 -27.04
C GLY A 229 -8.99 13.48 -27.33
N ALA A 230 -8.19 12.76 -26.54
CA ALA A 230 -8.18 11.30 -26.59
C ALA A 230 -9.58 10.75 -26.30
N ALA A 231 -9.94 9.67 -26.99
CA ALA A 231 -11.22 8.99 -26.85
C ALA A 231 -11.00 7.49 -26.65
N GLY A 232 -11.88 6.85 -25.90
CA GLY A 232 -11.78 5.43 -25.59
C GLY A 232 -10.59 5.10 -24.68
N ARG A 233 -10.33 3.80 -24.50
CA ARG A 233 -9.32 3.30 -23.55
C ARG A 233 -7.92 3.87 -23.82
N GLN A 234 -7.28 4.39 -22.76
CA GLN A 234 -5.91 4.89 -22.79
C GLN A 234 -5.02 4.00 -21.94
N VAL A 235 -3.80 3.75 -22.44
CA VAL A 235 -2.72 3.11 -21.69
C VAL A 235 -1.58 4.10 -21.65
N VAL A 236 -1.24 4.57 -20.47
CA VAL A 236 -0.17 5.54 -20.25
C VAL A 236 0.93 4.87 -19.44
N THR A 237 2.16 4.99 -19.92
CA THR A 237 3.35 4.49 -19.22
C THR A 237 4.27 5.66 -18.93
N VAL A 238 4.66 5.82 -17.67
CA VAL A 238 5.57 6.87 -17.20
C VAL A 238 6.78 6.25 -16.50
N ASP A 239 7.89 6.98 -16.47
CA ASP A 239 9.05 6.58 -15.67
C ASP A 239 8.72 6.63 -14.17
N ALA A 240 9.03 5.56 -13.42
CA ALA A 240 8.65 5.49 -12.01
C ALA A 240 9.45 6.49 -11.16
N GLY A 241 10.76 6.63 -11.40
CA GLY A 241 11.60 7.56 -10.66
C GLY A 241 11.12 9.01 -10.77
N THR A 242 10.68 9.41 -11.95
CA THR A 242 10.11 10.73 -12.23
C THR A 242 8.72 10.89 -11.62
N ALA A 243 7.87 9.85 -11.69
CA ALA A 243 6.48 9.93 -11.25
C ALA A 243 6.32 9.91 -9.72
N ILE A 244 7.11 9.10 -9.00
CA ILE A 244 6.92 8.86 -7.56
C ILE A 244 8.16 9.15 -6.71
N GLY A 245 9.28 9.54 -7.34
CA GLY A 245 10.54 9.82 -6.65
C GLY A 245 11.28 8.55 -6.21
N ALA A 246 12.53 8.73 -5.77
CA ALA A 246 13.39 7.62 -5.34
C ALA A 246 12.81 6.86 -4.14
N ASP A 247 12.27 7.57 -3.16
CA ASP A 247 11.64 6.96 -1.97
C ASP A 247 10.44 6.10 -2.37
N GLY A 248 9.57 6.61 -3.25
CA GLY A 248 8.43 5.84 -3.78
C GLY A 248 8.86 4.61 -4.56
N VAL A 249 9.91 4.72 -5.40
CA VAL A 249 10.47 3.56 -6.12
C VAL A 249 11.03 2.51 -5.16
N SER A 250 11.71 2.94 -4.09
CA SER A 250 12.26 2.04 -3.07
C SER A 250 11.18 1.30 -2.29
N GLY A 251 9.97 1.88 -2.18
CA GLY A 251 8.81 1.28 -1.55
C GLY A 251 8.06 0.29 -2.44
N LEU A 252 8.33 0.22 -3.74
CA LEU A 252 7.65 -0.72 -4.63
C LEU A 252 7.93 -2.17 -4.22
N ARG A 253 6.91 -3.02 -4.34
CA ARG A 253 6.96 -4.43 -3.97
C ARG A 253 6.62 -5.29 -5.18
N GLY A 254 7.28 -6.43 -5.31
CA GLY A 254 6.91 -7.40 -6.32
C GLY A 254 7.64 -8.70 -6.23
N LYS A 255 7.02 -9.75 -6.80
CA LYS A 255 7.56 -11.10 -6.86
C LYS A 255 7.51 -11.64 -8.28
N TYR A 256 8.40 -12.57 -8.60
CA TYR A 256 8.31 -13.48 -9.75
C TYR A 256 8.82 -14.87 -9.35
N ILE A 257 8.47 -15.89 -10.14
CA ILE A 257 8.96 -17.26 -9.91
C ILE A 257 10.38 -17.35 -10.45
N ASP A 258 11.32 -17.85 -9.64
CA ASP A 258 12.73 -18.00 -10.04
C ASP A 258 12.86 -18.93 -11.27
N PRO A 259 13.26 -18.44 -12.45
CA PRO A 259 13.35 -19.29 -13.63
C PRO A 259 14.49 -20.30 -13.55
N ALA A 260 15.54 -20.03 -12.77
CA ALA A 260 16.66 -20.94 -12.60
C ALA A 260 16.31 -22.11 -11.67
N ASN A 261 15.55 -21.83 -10.61
CA ASN A 261 15.15 -22.81 -9.61
C ASN A 261 13.67 -22.61 -9.24
N PRO A 262 12.71 -22.94 -10.11
CA PRO A 262 11.31 -22.55 -9.93
C PRO A 262 10.60 -23.25 -8.77
N MET A 263 11.12 -24.40 -8.33
CA MET A 263 10.56 -25.16 -7.23
C MET A 263 11.63 -25.82 -6.37
N THR A 264 11.32 -25.98 -5.08
CA THR A 264 12.02 -26.87 -4.15
C THR A 264 11.00 -27.89 -3.63
N GLY A 265 11.05 -29.11 -4.15
CA GLY A 265 10.01 -30.11 -3.89
C GLY A 265 8.66 -29.67 -4.44
N THR A 266 7.69 -29.38 -3.55
CA THR A 266 6.34 -28.89 -3.90
C THR A 266 6.18 -27.38 -3.71
N GLN A 267 7.18 -26.70 -3.15
CA GLN A 267 7.16 -25.27 -2.90
C GLN A 267 7.66 -24.50 -4.12
N VAL A 268 6.97 -23.42 -4.48
CA VAL A 268 7.41 -22.48 -5.51
C VAL A 268 8.46 -21.56 -4.91
N ASN A 269 9.57 -21.37 -5.61
CA ASN A 269 10.60 -20.41 -5.19
C ASN A 269 10.32 -19.06 -5.87
N TYR A 270 10.14 -18.02 -5.06
CA TYR A 270 9.92 -16.66 -5.55
C TYR A 270 11.18 -15.81 -5.34
N LYS A 271 11.38 -14.85 -6.24
CA LYS A 271 12.37 -13.78 -6.13
C LYS A 271 11.69 -12.43 -6.02
N ASP A 272 12.31 -11.55 -5.24
CA ASP A 272 11.93 -10.14 -5.22
C ASP A 272 12.28 -9.46 -6.53
N VAL A 273 11.37 -8.60 -6.97
CA VAL A 273 11.56 -7.76 -8.14
C VAL A 273 12.48 -6.59 -7.79
N ASN A 274 13.47 -6.35 -8.65
CA ASN A 274 14.26 -5.13 -8.67
C ASN A 274 13.54 -4.07 -9.54
N PHE A 275 13.19 -2.95 -8.94
CA PHE A 275 12.50 -1.84 -9.60
C PHE A 275 13.44 -0.76 -10.18
N GLY A 276 14.74 -1.02 -10.26
CA GLY A 276 15.68 -0.16 -10.98
C GLY A 276 15.28 -0.03 -12.45
N GLY A 277 15.03 1.21 -12.90
CA GLY A 277 14.55 1.48 -14.26
C GLY A 277 13.09 1.08 -14.52
N ALA A 278 12.32 0.79 -13.47
CA ALA A 278 10.91 0.46 -13.62
C ALA A 278 10.08 1.62 -14.16
N LYS A 279 8.97 1.27 -14.80
CA LYS A 279 7.95 2.20 -15.25
C LYS A 279 6.68 2.00 -14.43
N ILE A 280 5.77 2.96 -14.48
CA ILE A 280 4.39 2.77 -14.04
C ILE A 280 3.49 2.77 -15.25
N THR A 281 2.68 1.72 -15.40
CA THR A 281 1.67 1.63 -16.45
C THR A 281 0.29 1.77 -15.82
N ALA A 282 -0.46 2.77 -16.29
CA ALA A 282 -1.83 3.06 -15.90
C ALA A 282 -2.76 2.91 -17.10
N VAL A 283 -3.94 2.38 -16.85
CA VAL A 283 -4.96 2.15 -17.86
C VAL A 283 -6.22 2.89 -17.44
N TYR A 284 -6.72 3.72 -18.35
CA TYR A 284 -7.89 4.55 -18.15
C TYR A 284 -8.97 4.20 -19.16
N ASP A 285 -10.22 4.16 -18.70
CA ASP A 285 -11.39 4.11 -19.56
C ASP A 285 -12.18 5.41 -19.35
N GLN A 286 -12.71 5.97 -20.44
CA GLN A 286 -13.52 7.17 -20.36
C GLN A 286 -14.95 6.81 -19.96
N ASP A 287 -15.51 7.52 -18.98
CA ASP A 287 -16.93 7.45 -18.67
C ASP A 287 -17.73 8.02 -19.85
N PRO A 288 -18.61 7.25 -20.50
CA PRO A 288 -19.36 7.72 -21.65
C PRO A 288 -20.39 8.81 -21.29
N ALA A 289 -20.82 8.91 -20.03
CA ALA A 289 -21.80 9.89 -19.59
C ALA A 289 -21.15 11.23 -19.21
N SER A 290 -20.05 11.20 -18.45
CA SER A 290 -19.38 12.45 -18.01
C SER A 290 -18.20 12.86 -18.89
N GLY A 291 -17.63 11.93 -19.65
CA GLY A 291 -16.37 12.15 -20.37
C GLY A 291 -15.13 12.08 -19.48
N ASP A 292 -15.29 11.80 -18.18
CA ASP A 292 -14.18 11.73 -17.23
C ASP A 292 -13.35 10.45 -17.41
N TRP A 293 -12.05 10.54 -17.09
CA TRP A 293 -11.17 9.38 -17.09
C TRP A 293 -11.27 8.61 -15.78
N ASN A 294 -11.70 7.36 -15.84
CA ASN A 294 -11.69 6.44 -14.70
C ASN A 294 -10.45 5.56 -14.75
N LEU A 295 -9.74 5.47 -13.63
CA LEU A 295 -8.62 4.56 -13.48
C LEU A 295 -9.12 3.13 -13.38
N THR A 296 -8.86 2.37 -14.44
CA THR A 296 -9.19 0.95 -14.54
C THR A 296 -8.17 0.13 -13.71
N THR A 297 -6.88 0.32 -14.00
CA THR A 297 -5.79 -0.32 -13.24
C THR A 297 -4.51 0.48 -13.37
N ILE A 298 -3.62 0.34 -12.39
CA ILE A 298 -2.28 0.93 -12.42
C ILE A 298 -1.32 -0.01 -11.71
N TYR A 299 -0.14 -0.22 -12.28
CA TYR A 299 0.85 -1.12 -11.71
C TYR A 299 2.28 -0.71 -12.05
N PRO A 300 3.23 -0.98 -11.13
CA PRO A 300 4.64 -0.93 -11.46
C PRO A 300 4.99 -2.03 -12.47
N GLU A 301 5.68 -1.64 -13.54
CA GLU A 301 6.18 -2.50 -14.60
C GLU A 301 7.72 -2.56 -14.52
N PRO A 302 8.28 -3.68 -14.01
CA PRO A 302 9.72 -3.82 -13.84
C PRO A 302 10.45 -3.93 -15.17
N ASP A 303 11.72 -3.53 -15.19
CA ASP A 303 12.60 -3.80 -16.33
C ASP A 303 12.94 -5.30 -16.37
N LYS A 304 12.54 -5.96 -17.47
CA LYS A 304 12.81 -7.38 -17.72
C LYS A 304 14.29 -7.69 -17.86
N ALA A 305 15.11 -6.74 -18.28
CA ALA A 305 16.55 -6.95 -18.41
C ALA A 305 17.24 -7.06 -17.04
N VAL A 306 16.64 -6.45 -16.00
CA VAL A 306 17.17 -6.44 -14.63
C VAL A 306 16.62 -7.62 -13.81
N ASN A 307 15.51 -8.22 -14.24
CA ASN A 307 14.80 -9.28 -13.52
C ASN A 307 14.70 -10.58 -14.34
N PRO A 308 15.83 -11.23 -14.70
CA PRO A 308 15.87 -12.37 -15.62
C PRO A 308 15.31 -13.68 -15.06
#